data_AF-A0A3M6DD05-F1
#
_entry.id   AF-A0A3M6DD05-F1
#
_cell.length_a   1.000
_cell.length_b   1.000
_cell.length_c   1.000
_cell.angle_alpha   90.00
_cell.angle_beta   90.00
_cell.angle_gamma   90.00
#
_symmetry.space_group_name_H-M   'P 1'
#
loop_
_entity.id
_entity.type
_entity.pdbx_description
1 polymer ?
#
loop_
_entity_poly.entity_id
_entity_poly.type
_entity_poly.pdbx_seq_one_letter_code
_entity_poly.pdbx_strand_id
1 'polypeptide(L)'
;MSKNERETHSLNLNDCKHSNFQRTLERLPIESLILKYGNDRRLDIGCLCYASRTYSRSIPKPVITQSFRPERCLPISLIINNIADRFYLAGSLSTAYSTSTDTITFSNWCDQNNHGDFLVSADAYKSALDDYTRSLIFRINNTKDLAESTGRQLQITAIKNGQVAFPDSSTNFRNDLPLITYFDNGEEKTLTPSAEAMAKHLTPCQYLFDGISDFILGEKPFPHFMPYMDTTALLLPTSYAISTPAIVNQRVKIESNICWNYENGTVRSLEECIANAKTPPHHAVRKRNSALSLLEDANENMRHTKRLWLAAFAHDAFISLFVANTGMNEAPLRNLLWTNDYQVVKGSSAGFVVIKYRAGGMEQNFEIKKVFLKSFRKFVKLRDYLCQDTPSRYLFVNFSKHGIQDHPIMASSISNTSTKMTSFVDPNYEPLNYRQLRKYKSVYLLSKNHSIDVVAAVMQSSGRTILKSYAQAEEKKAIDEISATLTFIISTLEGQKHLVTPAGDCSGEKPAVATTAPLHYEPNCKNFVGCVFCIEFRLHANEQSIRKILSMRYVTAERLSSCADLKHFEEMHGPVIERIDHIMENLCQIRPDMKEVVSRVKLEIECDYKLSQYWETLYERLLKIKVL
;
A
#
# COMPACT_ATOMS: atom_id res chain seq x y z
N MET A 1 9.64 -15.49 -37.46
CA MET A 1 9.77 -16.86 -36.94
C MET A 1 8.39 -17.49 -36.96
N SER A 2 8.20 -18.58 -37.70
CA SER A 2 6.97 -19.38 -37.62
C SER A 2 6.79 -19.84 -36.18
N LYS A 3 5.67 -19.47 -35.54
CA LYS A 3 5.31 -19.92 -34.19
C LYS A 3 4.91 -21.40 -34.26
N ASN A 4 5.88 -22.30 -34.26
CA ASN A 4 5.59 -23.66 -33.83
C ASN A 4 5.56 -23.62 -32.30
N GLU A 5 4.36 -23.51 -31.73
CA GLU A 5 4.17 -23.60 -30.28
C GLU A 5 4.49 -25.04 -29.87
N ARG A 6 5.59 -25.24 -29.14
CA ARG A 6 5.89 -26.56 -28.54
C ARG A 6 4.79 -26.92 -27.54
N GLU A 7 4.50 -28.21 -27.43
CA GLU A 7 3.61 -28.70 -26.39
C GLU A 7 4.19 -28.41 -25.00
N THR A 8 3.35 -28.00 -24.06
CA THR A 8 3.78 -27.68 -22.69
C THR A 8 2.86 -28.30 -21.65
N HIS A 9 3.46 -28.76 -20.55
CA HIS A 9 2.74 -29.35 -19.42
C HIS A 9 3.04 -28.55 -18.16
N SER A 10 2.00 -28.25 -17.38
CA SER A 10 2.13 -27.50 -16.13
C SER A 10 2.13 -28.43 -14.92
N LEU A 11 3.12 -28.28 -14.04
CA LEU A 11 3.18 -28.98 -12.75
C LEU A 11 3.28 -27.95 -11.62
N ASN A 12 2.45 -28.10 -10.58
CA ASN A 12 2.45 -27.18 -9.43
C ASN A 12 3.06 -27.84 -8.20
N LEU A 13 4.12 -27.23 -7.66
CA LEU A 13 4.77 -27.67 -6.42
C LEU A 13 3.80 -27.69 -5.23
N ASN A 14 2.85 -26.75 -5.18
CA ASN A 14 1.98 -26.60 -4.02
C ASN A 14 0.79 -27.58 -4.00
N ASP A 15 0.41 -28.15 -5.15
CA ASP A 15 -0.84 -28.91 -5.29
C ASP A 15 -0.63 -30.43 -5.16
N CYS A 16 0.62 -30.88 -5.10
CA CYS A 16 0.98 -32.30 -5.09
C CYS A 16 1.78 -32.67 -3.83
N LYS A 17 1.58 -33.89 -3.32
CA LYS A 17 2.50 -34.49 -2.35
C LYS A 17 3.84 -34.79 -3.03
N HIS A 18 4.93 -34.77 -2.25
CA HIS A 18 6.30 -35.00 -2.73
C HIS A 18 6.44 -36.22 -3.65
N SER A 19 5.95 -37.38 -3.23
CA SER A 19 6.01 -38.63 -4.01
C SER A 19 5.25 -38.57 -5.34
N ASN A 20 4.14 -37.82 -5.37
CA ASN A 20 3.35 -37.64 -6.60
C ASN A 20 4.03 -36.67 -7.54
N PHE A 21 4.66 -35.61 -7.02
CA PHE A 21 5.43 -34.67 -7.82
C PHE A 21 6.57 -35.37 -8.56
N GLN A 22 7.41 -36.14 -7.84
CA GLN A 22 8.52 -36.88 -8.43
C GLN A 22 8.06 -37.85 -9.52
N ARG A 23 7.05 -38.69 -9.22
CA ARG A 23 6.47 -39.63 -10.19
C ARG A 23 5.89 -38.93 -11.42
N THR A 24 5.31 -37.75 -11.26
CA THR A 24 4.75 -36.98 -12.37
C THR A 24 5.86 -36.38 -13.23
N LEU A 25 6.91 -35.85 -12.61
CA LEU A 25 8.07 -35.31 -13.31
C LEU A 25 8.81 -36.38 -14.13
N GLU A 26 8.95 -37.60 -13.59
CA GLU A 26 9.54 -38.74 -14.32
C GLU A 26 8.75 -39.17 -15.57
N ARG A 27 7.44 -38.93 -15.57
CA ARG A 27 6.54 -39.32 -16.67
C ARG A 27 6.37 -38.24 -17.73
N LEU A 28 6.71 -37.00 -17.41
CA LEU A 28 6.53 -35.86 -18.31
C LEU A 28 7.86 -35.50 -18.99
N PRO A 29 7.84 -35.15 -20.29
CA PRO A 29 9.02 -34.66 -20.98
C PRO A 29 9.47 -33.32 -20.38
N ILE A 30 10.68 -33.27 -19.83
CA ILE A 30 11.20 -32.08 -19.12
C ILE A 30 11.25 -30.84 -20.02
N GLU A 31 11.48 -31.02 -21.31
CA GLU A 31 11.50 -30.00 -22.35
C GLU A 31 10.15 -29.33 -22.59
N SER A 32 9.08 -29.83 -22.00
CA SER A 32 7.72 -29.26 -22.03
C SER A 32 7.32 -28.57 -20.71
N LEU A 33 8.15 -28.66 -19.66
CA LEU A 33 7.76 -28.33 -18.29
C LEU A 33 7.57 -26.82 -18.06
N ILE A 34 6.37 -26.46 -17.60
CA ILE A 34 6.08 -25.21 -16.91
C ILE A 34 5.91 -25.51 -15.42
N LEU A 35 6.84 -25.04 -14.60
CA LEU A 35 6.81 -25.26 -13.16
C LEU A 35 6.10 -24.09 -12.46
N LYS A 36 5.05 -24.40 -11.70
CA LYS A 36 4.26 -23.43 -10.92
C LYS A 36 4.66 -23.48 -9.44
N TYR A 37 4.73 -22.30 -8.82
CA TYR A 37 5.10 -22.08 -7.42
C TYR A 37 3.92 -21.47 -6.66
N GLY A 38 2.76 -22.13 -6.74
CA GLY A 38 1.46 -21.56 -6.36
C GLY A 38 0.73 -20.93 -7.54
N ASN A 39 -0.23 -20.04 -7.25
CA ASN A 39 -1.21 -19.60 -8.24
C ASN A 39 -0.72 -18.45 -9.14
N ASP A 40 0.23 -17.64 -8.67
CA ASP A 40 0.64 -16.40 -9.33
C ASP A 40 2.07 -16.43 -9.87
N ARG A 41 2.84 -17.48 -9.58
CA ARG A 41 4.24 -17.63 -10.01
C ARG A 41 4.42 -18.90 -10.81
N ARG A 42 4.98 -18.75 -12.00
CA ARG A 42 5.33 -19.87 -12.89
C ARG A 42 6.59 -19.55 -13.68
N LEU A 43 7.38 -20.57 -13.96
CA LEU A 43 8.57 -20.48 -14.78
C LEU A 43 8.49 -21.55 -15.85
N ASP A 44 8.87 -21.18 -17.06
CA ASP A 44 9.01 -22.12 -18.16
C ASP A 44 10.41 -22.75 -18.08
N ILE A 45 10.48 -23.94 -17.51
CA ILE A 45 11.75 -24.67 -17.30
C ILE A 45 12.14 -25.41 -18.57
N GLY A 46 11.17 -26.00 -19.27
CA GLY A 46 11.44 -26.80 -20.46
C GLY A 46 12.10 -26.02 -21.60
N CYS A 47 11.95 -24.68 -21.62
CA CYS A 47 12.66 -23.85 -22.59
C CYS A 47 14.19 -23.97 -22.48
N LEU A 48 14.74 -24.34 -21.32
CA LEU A 48 16.18 -24.49 -21.10
C LEU A 48 16.77 -25.66 -21.90
N CYS A 49 15.94 -26.62 -22.32
CA CYS A 49 16.30 -27.72 -23.21
C CYS A 49 16.52 -27.30 -24.67
N TYR A 50 16.37 -26.01 -25.01
CA TYR A 50 16.54 -25.48 -26.36
C TYR A 50 17.65 -24.43 -26.40
N ALA A 51 18.53 -24.52 -27.39
CA ALA A 51 19.61 -23.55 -27.60
C ALA A 51 19.08 -22.19 -28.09
N SER A 52 18.00 -22.16 -28.86
CA SER A 52 17.39 -20.92 -29.37
C SER A 52 16.01 -20.68 -28.77
N ARG A 53 15.92 -19.67 -27.90
CA ARG A 53 14.70 -19.28 -27.17
C ARG A 53 14.62 -17.78 -26.94
N THR A 54 13.43 -17.27 -26.65
CA THR A 54 13.27 -15.86 -26.27
C THR A 54 13.56 -15.62 -24.78
N TYR A 55 14.23 -14.50 -24.51
CA TYR A 55 14.52 -14.03 -23.14
C TYR A 55 13.38 -13.15 -22.56
N SER A 56 12.24 -13.07 -23.24
CA SER A 56 11.03 -12.33 -22.81
C SER A 56 10.36 -12.92 -21.56
N ARG A 57 9.48 -12.14 -20.92
CA ARG A 57 8.64 -12.59 -19.78
C ARG A 57 7.43 -13.46 -20.19
N SER A 58 7.25 -13.74 -21.48
CA SER A 58 6.14 -14.57 -21.98
C SER A 58 6.28 -16.02 -21.51
N ILE A 59 5.16 -16.64 -21.14
CA ILE A 59 5.08 -18.06 -20.76
C ILE A 59 3.88 -18.68 -21.47
N PRO A 60 4.05 -19.74 -22.28
CA PRO A 60 5.33 -20.37 -22.61
C PRO A 60 6.27 -19.45 -23.41
N LYS A 61 7.57 -19.65 -23.24
CA LYS A 61 8.62 -18.96 -24.00
C LYS A 61 8.68 -19.57 -25.41
N PRO A 62 8.57 -18.76 -26.47
CA PRO A 62 8.84 -19.22 -27.82
C PRO A 62 10.25 -19.82 -27.96
N VAL A 63 10.32 -20.97 -28.62
CA VAL A 63 11.57 -21.69 -28.92
C VAL A 63 11.63 -22.07 -30.40
N ILE A 64 12.83 -22.31 -30.92
CA ILE A 64 13.01 -23.00 -32.20
C ILE A 64 13.09 -24.50 -31.92
N THR A 65 12.12 -25.28 -32.38
CA THR A 65 12.04 -26.72 -32.08
C THR A 65 13.25 -27.50 -32.58
N GLN A 66 13.86 -27.09 -33.70
CA GLN A 66 15.09 -27.69 -34.25
C GLN A 66 16.33 -27.42 -33.37
N SER A 67 16.26 -26.45 -32.46
CA SER A 67 17.35 -26.13 -31.53
C SER A 67 17.32 -26.97 -30.25
N PHE A 68 16.53 -28.04 -30.24
CA PHE A 68 16.44 -28.96 -29.11
C PHE A 68 17.78 -29.61 -28.79
N ARG A 69 18.13 -29.66 -27.51
CA ARG A 69 19.40 -30.17 -26.96
C ARG A 69 19.08 -31.30 -25.98
N PRO A 70 18.93 -32.55 -26.44
CA PRO A 70 18.53 -33.67 -25.58
C PRO A 70 19.46 -33.87 -24.39
N GLU A 71 20.75 -33.56 -24.53
CA GLU A 71 21.77 -33.62 -23.48
C GLU A 71 21.42 -32.76 -22.25
N ARG A 72 20.61 -31.71 -22.40
CA ARG A 72 20.22 -30.82 -21.29
C ARG A 72 19.12 -31.41 -20.41
N CYS A 73 18.36 -32.38 -20.92
CA CYS A 73 17.14 -32.85 -20.28
C CYS A 73 17.39 -33.48 -18.91
N LEU A 74 18.34 -34.43 -18.84
CA LEU A 74 18.65 -35.12 -17.59
C LEU A 74 19.21 -34.16 -16.51
N PRO A 75 20.25 -33.34 -16.78
CA PRO A 75 20.75 -32.37 -15.79
C PRO A 75 19.68 -31.40 -15.28
N ILE A 76 18.83 -30.88 -16.17
CA ILE A 76 17.73 -29.99 -15.77
C ILE A 76 16.73 -30.73 -14.88
N SER A 77 16.36 -31.97 -15.23
CA SER A 77 15.45 -32.79 -14.41
C SER A 77 16.01 -33.03 -13.01
N LEU A 78 17.31 -33.34 -12.88
CA LEU A 78 17.98 -33.51 -11.58
C LEU A 78 17.96 -32.23 -10.75
N ILE A 79 18.24 -31.08 -11.37
CA ILE A 79 18.18 -29.77 -10.69
C ILE A 79 16.76 -29.48 -10.19
N ILE A 80 15.73 -29.71 -11.00
CA ILE A 80 14.33 -29.48 -10.60
C ILE A 80 13.90 -30.42 -9.48
N ASN A 81 14.29 -31.70 -9.54
CA ASN A 81 14.06 -32.64 -8.44
C ASN A 81 14.71 -32.14 -7.15
N ASN A 82 15.96 -31.68 -7.18
CA ASN A 82 16.63 -31.14 -5.99
C ASN A 82 15.92 -29.90 -5.41
N ILE A 83 15.41 -29.02 -6.28
CA ILE A 83 14.64 -27.84 -5.85
C ILE A 83 13.32 -28.27 -5.20
N ALA A 84 12.62 -29.26 -5.78
CA ALA A 84 11.39 -29.80 -5.22
C ALA A 84 11.63 -30.51 -3.88
N ASP A 85 12.67 -31.33 -3.76
CA ASP A 85 13.03 -32.03 -2.52
C ASP A 85 13.30 -31.04 -1.39
N ARG A 86 14.09 -30.00 -1.65
CA ARG A 86 14.35 -28.94 -0.67
C ARG A 86 13.07 -28.20 -0.25
N PHE A 87 12.14 -27.99 -1.18
CA PHE A 87 10.85 -27.41 -0.89
C PHE A 87 10.02 -28.31 0.04
N TYR A 88 9.85 -29.59 -0.30
CA TYR A 88 9.02 -30.52 0.48
C TYR A 88 9.60 -30.88 1.85
N LEU A 89 10.93 -30.83 2.04
CA LEU A 89 11.55 -31.13 3.32
C LEU A 89 11.33 -30.02 4.37
N ALA A 90 11.62 -28.76 4.03
CA ALA A 90 11.50 -27.63 4.96
C ALA A 90 11.54 -26.25 4.25
N GLY A 91 11.39 -26.22 2.92
CA GLY A 91 11.61 -25.02 2.12
C GLY A 91 10.35 -24.17 1.98
N SER A 92 10.53 -22.94 1.48
CA SER A 92 9.41 -22.08 1.08
C SER A 92 9.26 -22.05 -0.45
N LEU A 93 8.03 -21.88 -0.95
CA LEU A 93 7.77 -21.66 -2.38
C LEU A 93 8.58 -20.48 -2.94
N SER A 94 8.80 -19.43 -2.13
CA SER A 94 9.58 -18.26 -2.54
C SER A 94 11.05 -18.61 -2.76
N THR A 95 11.62 -19.45 -1.89
CA THR A 95 13.00 -19.94 -2.05
C THR A 95 13.11 -20.80 -3.30
N ALA A 96 12.19 -21.74 -3.51
CA ALA A 96 12.17 -22.59 -4.71
C ALA A 96 12.05 -21.77 -6.01
N TYR A 97 11.17 -20.77 -6.02
CA TYR A 97 11.01 -19.84 -7.14
C TYR A 97 12.29 -19.03 -7.41
N SER A 98 12.92 -18.51 -6.35
CA SER A 98 14.18 -17.75 -6.46
C SER A 98 15.30 -18.62 -7.03
N THR A 99 15.52 -19.81 -6.47
CA THR A 99 16.56 -20.74 -6.95
C THR A 99 16.35 -21.14 -8.41
N SER A 100 15.09 -21.31 -8.83
CA SER A 100 14.78 -21.64 -10.23
C SER A 100 14.96 -20.45 -11.17
N THR A 101 14.69 -19.23 -10.70
CA THR A 101 14.98 -18.00 -11.43
C THR A 101 16.49 -17.80 -11.59
N ASP A 102 17.27 -18.04 -10.53
CA ASP A 102 18.74 -17.99 -10.55
C ASP A 102 19.31 -19.05 -11.53
N THR A 103 18.71 -20.25 -11.54
CA THR A 103 19.06 -21.32 -12.49
C THR A 103 18.84 -20.88 -13.94
N ILE A 104 17.66 -20.33 -14.26
CA ILE A 104 17.36 -19.79 -15.59
C ILE A 104 18.34 -18.65 -15.94
N THR A 105 18.69 -17.80 -14.96
CA THR A 105 19.60 -16.67 -15.17
C THR A 105 20.98 -17.15 -15.57
N PHE A 106 21.52 -18.17 -14.89
CA PHE A 106 22.80 -18.79 -15.26
C PHE A 106 22.73 -19.43 -16.66
N SER A 107 21.71 -20.26 -16.94
CA SER A 107 21.58 -20.90 -18.26
C SER A 107 21.42 -19.90 -19.41
N ASN A 108 20.69 -18.79 -19.18
CA ASN A 108 20.58 -17.72 -20.17
C ASN A 108 21.92 -17.03 -20.40
N TRP A 109 22.68 -16.80 -19.33
CA TRP A 109 24.02 -16.22 -19.45
C TRP A 109 24.94 -17.15 -20.25
N CYS A 110 24.93 -18.46 -19.99
CA CYS A 110 25.74 -19.43 -20.74
C CYS A 110 25.43 -19.38 -22.25
N ASP A 111 24.15 -19.42 -22.61
CA ASP A 111 23.73 -19.36 -24.02
C ASP A 111 24.08 -18.03 -24.71
N GLN A 112 24.15 -16.93 -23.96
CA GLN A 112 24.52 -15.61 -24.49
C GLN A 112 26.04 -15.39 -24.59
N ASN A 113 26.85 -16.23 -23.93
CA ASN A 113 28.30 -16.05 -23.81
C ASN A 113 29.09 -17.25 -24.35
N ASN A 114 28.57 -17.89 -25.40
CA ASN A 114 29.22 -19.03 -26.10
C ASN A 114 29.44 -20.29 -25.25
N HIS A 115 28.73 -20.45 -24.14
CA HIS A 115 28.74 -21.63 -23.28
C HIS A 115 27.48 -22.49 -23.49
N GLY A 116 27.04 -22.65 -24.75
CA GLY A 116 25.81 -23.35 -25.11
C GLY A 116 25.88 -24.88 -24.93
N ASP A 117 27.02 -25.42 -24.56
CA ASP A 117 27.32 -26.82 -24.27
C ASP A 117 27.55 -27.08 -22.77
N PHE A 118 27.29 -26.10 -21.90
CA PHE A 118 27.56 -26.18 -20.45
C PHE A 118 26.96 -27.40 -19.71
N LEU A 119 25.98 -28.11 -20.29
CA LEU A 119 25.38 -29.32 -19.70
C LEU A 119 25.84 -30.64 -20.35
N VAL A 120 26.78 -30.59 -21.30
CA VAL A 120 27.32 -31.79 -21.97
C VAL A 120 28.22 -32.60 -21.03
N SER A 121 29.04 -31.92 -20.22
CA SER A 121 29.96 -32.55 -19.28
C SER A 121 30.22 -31.67 -18.06
N ALA A 122 30.76 -32.27 -17.00
CA ALA A 122 31.17 -31.55 -15.80
C ALA A 122 32.24 -30.49 -16.09
N ASP A 123 33.16 -30.76 -17.03
CA ASP A 123 34.22 -29.83 -17.41
C ASP A 123 33.68 -28.64 -18.20
N ALA A 124 32.74 -28.86 -19.13
CA ALA A 124 32.06 -27.78 -19.85
C ALA A 124 31.27 -26.89 -18.88
N TYR A 125 30.56 -27.49 -17.91
CA TYR A 125 29.86 -26.75 -16.86
C TYR A 125 30.83 -25.93 -16.01
N LYS A 126 31.96 -26.52 -15.63
CA LYS A 126 32.99 -25.86 -14.81
C LYS A 126 33.59 -24.66 -15.55
N SER A 127 33.93 -24.81 -16.83
CA SER A 127 34.41 -23.70 -17.66
C SER A 127 33.40 -22.55 -17.73
N ALA A 128 32.12 -22.86 -17.98
CA ALA A 128 31.04 -21.87 -17.99
C ALA A 128 30.85 -21.18 -16.64
N LEU A 129 30.96 -21.93 -15.54
CA LEU A 129 30.86 -21.41 -14.17
C LEU A 129 32.01 -20.46 -13.81
N ASP A 130 33.22 -20.75 -14.28
CA ASP A 130 34.40 -19.91 -14.05
C ASP A 130 34.24 -18.56 -14.75
N ASP A 131 33.84 -18.55 -16.03
CA ASP A 131 33.58 -17.30 -16.76
C ASP A 131 32.37 -16.55 -16.22
N TYR A 132 31.32 -17.27 -15.81
CA TYR A 132 30.17 -16.66 -15.16
C TYR A 132 30.58 -15.95 -13.87
N THR A 133 31.39 -16.59 -13.04
CA THR A 133 31.93 -15.99 -11.81
C THR A 133 32.73 -14.74 -12.09
N ARG A 134 33.63 -14.76 -13.09
CA ARG A 134 34.39 -13.56 -13.51
C ARG A 134 33.44 -12.43 -13.94
N SER A 135 32.39 -12.75 -14.68
CA SER A 135 31.38 -11.77 -15.09
C SER A 135 30.63 -11.16 -13.91
N LEU A 136 30.28 -11.96 -12.90
CA LEU A 136 29.61 -11.47 -11.68
C LEU A 136 30.53 -10.55 -10.88
N ILE A 137 31.80 -10.92 -10.73
CA ILE A 137 32.81 -10.11 -10.02
C ILE A 137 33.03 -8.79 -10.75
N PHE A 138 33.16 -8.82 -12.08
CA PHE A 138 33.27 -7.60 -12.89
C PHE A 138 32.03 -6.72 -12.72
N ARG A 139 30.83 -7.32 -12.67
CA ARG A 139 29.58 -6.56 -12.49
C ARG A 139 29.44 -5.89 -11.12
N ILE A 140 29.99 -6.53 -10.10
CA ILE A 140 30.03 -5.99 -8.73
C ILE A 140 31.06 -4.85 -8.65
N ASN A 141 32.29 -5.10 -9.11
CA ASN A 141 33.43 -4.20 -8.85
C ASN A 141 33.56 -3.06 -9.86
N ASN A 142 33.30 -3.34 -11.14
CA ASN A 142 33.61 -2.43 -12.25
C ASN A 142 32.37 -1.66 -12.70
N THR A 143 31.30 -2.34 -13.11
CA THR A 143 30.07 -1.67 -13.59
C THR A 143 29.15 -1.25 -12.45
N LYS A 144 29.24 -1.89 -11.28
CA LYS A 144 28.42 -1.63 -10.09
C LYS A 144 26.92 -1.74 -10.34
N ASP A 145 26.50 -2.54 -11.33
CA ASP A 145 25.10 -2.81 -11.66
C ASP A 145 24.54 -4.03 -10.91
N LEU A 146 25.38 -4.74 -10.16
CA LEU A 146 25.01 -5.92 -9.39
C LEU A 146 25.46 -5.80 -7.93
N ALA A 147 24.52 -5.96 -7.00
CA ALA A 147 24.83 -6.01 -5.57
C ALA A 147 25.58 -7.30 -5.19
N GLU A 148 26.56 -7.19 -4.29
CA GLU A 148 27.37 -8.32 -3.80
C GLU A 148 26.53 -9.50 -3.28
N SER A 149 25.49 -9.21 -2.49
CA SER A 149 24.60 -10.25 -1.94
C SER A 149 23.88 -11.02 -3.03
N THR A 150 23.49 -10.33 -4.11
CA THR A 150 22.82 -10.95 -5.26
C THR A 150 23.82 -11.75 -6.08
N GLY A 151 25.02 -11.22 -6.34
CA GLY A 151 26.08 -11.95 -7.03
C GLY A 151 26.51 -13.22 -6.30
N ARG A 152 26.65 -13.17 -4.97
CA ARG A 152 26.91 -14.35 -4.14
C ARG A 152 25.80 -15.40 -4.27
N GLN A 153 24.54 -14.98 -4.23
CA GLN A 153 23.40 -15.89 -4.35
C GLN A 153 23.36 -16.58 -5.73
N LEU A 154 23.60 -15.83 -6.81
CA LEU A 154 23.72 -16.37 -8.16
C LEU A 154 24.86 -17.38 -8.28
N GLN A 155 26.05 -17.03 -7.77
CA GLN A 155 27.23 -17.91 -7.79
C GLN A 155 26.97 -19.22 -7.00
N ILE A 156 26.46 -19.12 -5.77
CA ILE A 156 26.18 -20.30 -4.92
C ILE A 156 25.16 -21.22 -5.58
N THR A 157 24.14 -20.66 -6.22
CA THR A 157 23.14 -21.46 -6.93
C THR A 157 23.76 -22.18 -8.12
N ALA A 158 24.57 -21.50 -8.94
CA ALA A 158 25.25 -22.11 -10.07
C ALA A 158 26.23 -23.23 -9.63
N ILE A 159 26.98 -23.04 -8.54
CA ILE A 159 27.86 -24.07 -7.95
C ILE A 159 27.06 -25.31 -7.53
N LYS A 160 25.98 -25.12 -6.78
CA LYS A 160 25.12 -26.22 -6.31
C LYS A 160 24.48 -26.97 -7.47
N ASN A 161 24.03 -26.24 -8.49
CA ASN A 161 23.44 -26.85 -9.67
C ASN A 161 24.44 -27.73 -10.43
N GLY A 162 25.72 -27.36 -10.48
CA GLY A 162 26.76 -28.21 -11.08
C GLY A 162 26.91 -29.55 -10.36
N GLN A 163 26.94 -29.52 -9.01
CA GLN A 163 27.01 -30.73 -8.19
C GLN A 163 25.78 -31.64 -8.39
N VAL A 164 24.60 -31.05 -8.56
CA VAL A 164 23.35 -31.80 -8.78
C VAL A 164 23.25 -32.33 -10.20
N ALA A 165 23.69 -31.56 -11.19
CA ALA A 165 23.67 -31.93 -12.60
C ALA A 165 24.61 -33.10 -12.92
N PHE A 166 25.74 -33.20 -12.20
CA PHE A 166 26.78 -34.20 -12.43
C PHE A 166 27.16 -34.92 -11.12
N PRO A 167 26.26 -35.76 -10.57
CA PRO A 167 26.44 -36.39 -9.26
C PRO A 167 27.63 -37.36 -9.21
N ASP A 168 27.94 -38.02 -10.33
CA ASP A 168 29.03 -39.02 -10.43
C ASP A 168 30.39 -38.39 -10.79
N SER A 169 30.44 -37.07 -10.96
CA SER A 169 31.67 -36.38 -11.33
C SER A 169 32.59 -36.14 -10.12
N SER A 170 33.89 -36.37 -10.29
CA SER A 170 34.92 -35.95 -9.34
C SER A 170 35.24 -34.45 -9.42
N THR A 171 34.65 -33.71 -10.38
CA THR A 171 34.92 -32.30 -10.60
C THR A 171 34.41 -31.48 -9.42
N ASN A 172 35.32 -30.74 -8.79
CA ASN A 172 34.95 -29.84 -7.71
C ASN A 172 34.53 -28.48 -8.28
N PHE A 173 33.22 -28.25 -8.37
CA PHE A 173 32.65 -26.99 -8.87
C PHE A 173 32.92 -25.77 -7.99
N ARG A 174 33.53 -25.94 -6.81
CA ARG A 174 33.86 -24.85 -5.89
C ARG A 174 35.35 -24.51 -5.88
N ASN A 175 36.23 -25.49 -6.11
CA ASN A 175 37.67 -25.28 -6.10
C ASN A 175 38.08 -24.31 -7.21
N ASP A 176 39.14 -23.55 -6.94
CA ASP A 176 39.78 -22.60 -7.86
C ASP A 176 38.89 -21.44 -8.35
N LEU A 177 37.73 -21.24 -7.70
CA LEU A 177 36.86 -20.09 -7.93
C LEU A 177 37.07 -19.01 -6.88
N PRO A 178 37.23 -17.74 -7.28
CA PRO A 178 37.10 -16.63 -6.36
C PRO A 178 35.66 -16.57 -5.84
N LEU A 179 35.45 -17.02 -4.60
CA LEU A 179 34.13 -16.97 -3.97
C LEU A 179 33.77 -15.52 -3.68
N ILE A 180 32.57 -15.12 -4.11
CA ILE A 180 32.01 -13.82 -3.75
C ILE A 180 31.64 -13.91 -2.26
N THR A 181 32.52 -13.35 -1.43
CA THR A 181 32.28 -13.24 0.00
C THR A 181 31.31 -12.09 0.25
N TYR A 182 30.35 -12.36 1.14
CA TYR A 182 29.48 -11.34 1.70
C TYR A 182 29.63 -11.45 3.20
N PHE A 183 30.16 -10.39 3.81
CA PHE A 183 30.11 -10.24 5.26
C PHE A 183 28.79 -9.57 5.59
N ASP A 184 27.90 -10.33 6.23
CA ASP A 184 26.73 -9.74 6.85
C ASP A 184 27.23 -8.97 8.07
N ASN A 185 27.44 -7.65 7.93
CA ASN A 185 27.91 -6.79 9.03
C ASN A 185 26.94 -6.73 10.22
N GLY A 186 25.90 -7.57 10.26
CA GLY A 186 24.87 -7.58 11.29
C GLY A 186 23.92 -6.38 11.22
N GLU A 187 24.25 -5.36 10.42
CA GLU A 187 23.39 -4.21 10.18
C GLU A 187 22.10 -4.64 9.47
N GLU A 188 20.99 -4.44 10.17
CA GLU A 188 19.69 -4.73 9.63
C GLU A 188 19.38 -3.72 8.51
N LYS A 189 19.54 -4.14 7.24
CA LYS A 189 19.37 -3.26 6.05
C LYS A 189 18.01 -2.56 5.95
N THR A 190 16.98 -3.04 6.64
CA THR A 190 15.66 -2.38 6.63
C THR A 190 15.50 -1.59 7.92
N LEU A 191 15.80 -0.30 7.83
CA LEU A 191 15.59 0.66 8.89
C LEU A 191 14.10 0.72 9.26
N THR A 192 13.82 0.97 10.54
CA THR A 192 12.46 1.31 10.97
C THR A 192 12.08 2.61 10.25
N PRO A 193 10.95 2.64 9.51
CA PRO A 193 10.55 3.86 8.82
C PRO A 193 10.31 4.97 9.84
N SER A 194 10.60 6.22 9.49
CA SER A 194 10.25 7.36 10.34
C SER A 194 8.73 7.56 10.41
N ALA A 195 8.26 8.31 11.41
CA ALA A 195 6.86 8.72 11.50
C ALA A 195 6.40 9.48 10.25
N GLU A 196 7.28 10.31 9.68
CA GLU A 196 7.05 11.01 8.42
C GLU A 196 6.90 10.05 7.24
N ALA A 197 7.80 9.08 7.07
CA ALA A 197 7.71 8.10 5.99
C ALA A 197 6.44 7.25 6.09
N MET A 198 6.06 6.86 7.31
CA MET A 198 4.79 6.17 7.57
C MET A 198 3.59 7.06 7.19
N ALA A 199 3.61 8.34 7.56
CA ALA A 199 2.57 9.29 7.21
C ALA A 199 2.43 9.47 5.70
N LYS A 200 3.55 9.68 4.99
CA LYS A 200 3.59 9.86 3.53
C LYS A 200 3.05 8.66 2.76
N HIS A 201 3.26 7.43 3.25
CA HIS A 201 2.73 6.23 2.62
C HIS A 201 1.26 5.94 2.98
N LEU A 202 0.91 6.06 4.27
CA LEU A 202 -0.39 5.60 4.78
C LEU A 202 -1.50 6.64 4.67
N THR A 203 -1.18 7.93 4.72
CA THR A 203 -2.19 9.00 4.61
C THR A 203 -2.90 8.96 3.25
N PRO A 204 -2.19 8.88 2.10
CA PRO A 204 -2.84 8.69 0.80
C PRO A 204 -3.67 7.40 0.72
N CYS A 205 -3.17 6.29 1.30
CA CYS A 205 -3.91 5.04 1.35
C CYS A 205 -5.23 5.17 2.11
N GLN A 206 -5.25 5.89 3.23
CA GLN A 206 -6.45 6.13 4.03
C GLN A 206 -7.44 7.03 3.28
N TYR A 207 -6.99 8.14 2.66
CA TYR A 207 -7.85 8.99 1.83
C TYR A 207 -8.51 8.20 0.69
N LEU A 208 -7.73 7.41 -0.06
CA LEU A 208 -8.27 6.57 -1.12
C LEU A 208 -9.26 5.54 -0.60
N PHE A 209 -8.89 4.81 0.45
CA PHE A 209 -9.75 3.79 1.03
C PHE A 209 -11.07 4.39 1.49
N ASP A 210 -11.05 5.48 2.27
CA ASP A 210 -12.26 6.10 2.79
C ASP A 210 -13.11 6.72 1.70
N GLY A 211 -12.54 7.62 0.88
CA GLY A 211 -13.33 8.37 -0.08
C GLY A 211 -13.92 7.50 -1.19
N ILE A 212 -13.17 6.50 -1.68
CA ILE A 212 -13.71 5.55 -2.65
C ILE A 212 -14.72 4.61 -2.00
N SER A 213 -14.46 4.10 -0.79
CA SER A 213 -15.43 3.24 -0.10
C SER A 213 -16.74 3.98 0.16
N ASP A 214 -16.68 5.25 0.55
CA ASP A 214 -17.87 6.07 0.81
C ASP A 214 -18.61 6.44 -0.47
N PHE A 215 -17.90 6.61 -1.59
CA PHE A 215 -18.50 6.74 -2.92
C PHE A 215 -19.24 5.46 -3.34
N ILE A 216 -18.60 4.30 -3.18
CA ILE A 216 -19.12 3.01 -3.61
C ILE A 216 -20.28 2.54 -2.71
N LEU A 217 -20.05 2.48 -1.40
CA LEU A 217 -21.04 1.98 -0.43
C LEU A 217 -22.18 2.97 -0.21
N GLY A 218 -21.97 4.25 -0.50
CA GLY A 218 -23.01 5.27 -0.50
C GLY A 218 -23.75 5.41 -1.83
N GLU A 219 -23.45 4.56 -2.83
CA GLU A 219 -24.09 4.54 -4.16
C GLU A 219 -24.11 5.92 -4.83
N LYS A 220 -23.06 6.71 -4.63
CA LYS A 220 -23.01 8.08 -5.13
C LYS A 220 -22.85 8.08 -6.67
N PRO A 221 -23.42 9.06 -7.38
CA PRO A 221 -23.28 9.15 -8.82
C PRO A 221 -21.91 9.71 -9.23
N PHE A 222 -21.43 9.31 -10.40
CA PHE A 222 -20.41 10.04 -11.15
C PHE A 222 -21.02 11.30 -11.80
N PRO A 223 -20.22 12.35 -12.07
CA PRO A 223 -18.88 12.58 -11.50
C PRO A 223 -18.95 12.76 -9.98
N HIS A 224 -17.90 12.35 -9.26
CA HIS A 224 -17.84 12.54 -7.80
C HIS A 224 -16.50 13.11 -7.38
N PHE A 225 -16.52 14.20 -6.61
CA PHE A 225 -15.33 14.74 -5.96
C PHE A 225 -15.23 14.17 -4.55
N MET A 226 -14.07 13.62 -4.22
CA MET A 226 -13.72 13.20 -2.87
C MET A 226 -12.51 14.01 -2.35
N PRO A 227 -12.44 14.30 -1.05
CA PRO A 227 -11.24 14.88 -0.45
C PRO A 227 -10.03 13.98 -0.69
N TYR A 228 -8.87 14.58 -0.99
CA TYR A 228 -7.61 13.89 -1.09
C TYR A 228 -6.48 14.80 -0.62
N MET A 229 -5.97 14.56 0.60
CA MET A 229 -4.97 15.41 1.24
C MET A 229 -5.42 16.89 1.27
N ASP A 230 -4.63 17.80 0.70
CA ASP A 230 -4.89 19.23 0.56
C ASP A 230 -5.64 19.60 -0.74
N THR A 231 -6.09 18.60 -1.50
CA THR A 231 -6.79 18.77 -2.77
C THR A 231 -8.03 17.87 -2.85
N THR A 232 -8.56 17.70 -4.05
CA THR A 232 -9.66 16.77 -4.34
C THR A 232 -9.23 15.77 -5.41
N ALA A 233 -9.77 14.55 -5.30
CA ALA A 233 -9.72 13.57 -6.35
C ALA A 233 -11.09 13.50 -7.02
N LEU A 234 -11.10 13.59 -8.35
CA LEU A 234 -12.27 13.43 -9.18
C LEU A 234 -12.40 11.96 -9.61
N LEU A 235 -13.58 11.39 -9.38
CA LEU A 235 -13.97 10.07 -9.82
C LEU A 235 -14.84 10.17 -11.08
N LEU A 236 -14.50 9.40 -12.11
CA LEU A 236 -15.19 9.39 -13.40
C LEU A 236 -15.36 7.98 -13.96
N PRO A 237 -16.33 7.75 -14.87
CA PRO A 237 -16.52 6.45 -15.51
C PRO A 237 -15.58 6.23 -16.72
N THR A 238 -14.39 6.85 -16.75
CA THR A 238 -13.49 6.83 -17.91
C THR A 238 -12.27 5.92 -17.71
N SER A 239 -11.31 5.95 -18.65
CA SER A 239 -10.03 5.26 -18.51
C SER A 239 -9.24 5.72 -17.27
N TYR A 240 -9.33 7.00 -16.92
CA TYR A 240 -8.84 7.58 -15.68
C TYR A 240 -9.99 7.68 -14.69
N ALA A 241 -10.28 6.57 -14.02
CA ALA A 241 -11.43 6.49 -13.11
C ALA A 241 -11.26 7.32 -11.83
N ILE A 242 -10.02 7.69 -11.52
CA ILE A 242 -9.63 8.63 -10.49
C ILE A 242 -8.53 9.53 -11.05
N SER A 243 -8.60 10.82 -10.74
CA SER A 243 -7.57 11.79 -11.10
C SER A 243 -7.54 12.94 -10.09
N THR A 244 -6.34 13.40 -9.77
CA THR A 244 -6.09 14.65 -9.02
C THR A 244 -5.59 15.74 -9.97
N PRO A 245 -5.59 17.02 -9.57
CA PRO A 245 -5.00 18.10 -10.37
C PRO A 245 -3.55 17.82 -10.79
N ALA A 246 -2.75 17.22 -9.92
CA ALA A 246 -1.36 16.83 -10.22
C ALA A 246 -1.26 15.85 -11.41
N ILE A 247 -2.21 14.91 -11.50
CA ILE A 247 -2.27 13.93 -12.59
C ILE A 247 -2.82 14.54 -13.87
N VAL A 248 -3.85 15.38 -13.76
CA VAL A 248 -4.45 16.09 -14.91
C VAL A 248 -3.39 16.91 -15.64
N ASN A 249 -2.56 17.65 -14.91
CA ASN A 249 -1.54 18.54 -15.47
C ASN A 249 -0.34 17.82 -16.10
N GLN A 250 -0.08 16.56 -15.73
CA GLN A 250 1.10 15.81 -16.21
C GLN A 250 0.78 14.79 -17.30
N ARG A 251 -0.50 14.46 -17.52
CA ARG A 251 -0.89 13.38 -18.44
C ARG A 251 -1.48 13.95 -19.72
N VAL A 252 -0.67 13.94 -20.78
CA VAL A 252 -1.06 14.30 -22.16
C VAL A 252 -2.37 13.63 -22.61
N LYS A 253 -2.66 12.39 -22.17
CA LYS A 253 -3.91 11.69 -22.50
C LYS A 253 -5.17 12.29 -21.86
N ILE A 254 -5.03 12.92 -20.69
CA ILE A 254 -6.11 13.64 -20.01
C ILE A 254 -6.29 15.00 -20.69
N GLU A 255 -5.19 15.73 -20.87
CA GLU A 255 -5.15 17.03 -21.52
C GLU A 255 -5.74 17.00 -22.94
N SER A 256 -5.38 15.98 -23.72
CA SER A 256 -5.88 15.79 -25.10
C SER A 256 -7.28 15.17 -25.20
N ASN A 257 -7.96 14.94 -24.07
CA ASN A 257 -9.32 14.41 -24.11
C ASN A 257 -10.29 15.51 -24.57
N ILE A 258 -10.92 15.31 -25.72
CA ILE A 258 -11.81 16.32 -26.31
C ILE A 258 -13.19 16.40 -25.66
N CYS A 259 -13.67 15.32 -25.03
CA CYS A 259 -15.05 15.24 -24.53
C CYS A 259 -15.17 15.46 -23.02
N TRP A 260 -14.20 15.01 -22.23
CA TRP A 260 -14.26 15.10 -20.77
C TRP A 260 -13.43 16.28 -20.26
N ASN A 261 -14.06 17.14 -19.47
CA ASN A 261 -13.36 18.13 -18.68
C ASN A 261 -13.02 17.52 -17.31
N TYR A 262 -11.73 17.27 -17.08
CA TYR A 262 -11.24 16.64 -15.85
C TYR A 262 -11.03 17.63 -14.69
N GLU A 263 -11.19 18.93 -14.92
CA GLU A 263 -11.13 19.94 -13.86
C GLU A 263 -12.45 20.03 -13.10
N ASN A 264 -13.57 20.01 -13.82
CA ASN A 264 -14.92 20.13 -13.25
C ASN A 264 -15.74 18.83 -13.33
N GLY A 265 -15.23 17.78 -13.98
CA GLY A 265 -15.88 16.48 -14.12
C GLY A 265 -17.04 16.43 -15.11
N THR A 266 -17.20 17.42 -15.98
CA THR A 266 -18.32 17.46 -16.93
C THR A 266 -17.95 16.91 -18.31
N VAL A 267 -18.97 16.50 -19.07
CA VAL A 267 -18.84 16.33 -20.52
C VAL A 267 -18.94 17.71 -21.17
N ARG A 268 -17.96 18.07 -22.00
CA ARG A 268 -17.88 19.35 -22.70
C ARG A 268 -19.08 19.59 -23.63
N SER A 269 -19.31 20.86 -23.95
CA SER A 269 -20.31 21.24 -24.94
C SER A 269 -19.95 20.66 -26.32
N LEU A 270 -20.93 20.61 -27.23
CA LEU A 270 -20.65 20.11 -28.58
C LEU A 270 -19.68 21.05 -29.33
N GLU A 271 -19.85 22.35 -29.14
CA GLU A 271 -19.01 23.41 -29.72
C GLU A 271 -17.56 23.24 -29.24
N GLU A 272 -17.35 23.06 -27.93
CA GLU A 272 -16.03 22.81 -27.35
C GLU A 272 -15.40 21.51 -27.87
N CYS A 273 -16.20 20.43 -27.99
CA CYS A 273 -15.73 19.16 -28.52
C CYS A 273 -15.25 19.29 -29.97
N ILE A 274 -15.97 20.05 -30.80
CA ILE A 274 -15.61 20.29 -32.21
C ILE A 274 -14.37 21.16 -32.29
N ALA A 275 -14.30 22.24 -31.49
CA ALA A 275 -13.15 23.14 -31.46
C ALA A 275 -11.84 22.43 -31.07
N ASN A 276 -11.92 21.49 -30.12
CA ASN A 276 -10.78 20.72 -29.64
C ASN A 276 -10.46 19.48 -30.51
N ALA A 277 -11.32 19.13 -31.46
CA ALA A 277 -11.14 17.94 -32.29
C ALA A 277 -10.23 18.21 -33.49
N LYS A 278 -9.22 17.35 -33.67
CA LYS A 278 -8.41 17.28 -34.91
C LYS A 278 -9.06 16.43 -36.01
N THR A 279 -10.34 16.08 -35.83
CA THR A 279 -11.10 15.15 -36.70
C THR A 279 -12.39 15.80 -37.18
N PRO A 280 -13.00 15.33 -38.28
CA PRO A 280 -14.27 15.86 -38.78
C PRO A 280 -15.36 15.98 -37.69
N PRO A 281 -16.23 17.02 -37.73
CA PRO A 281 -17.19 17.32 -36.66
C PRO A 281 -18.10 16.14 -36.25
N HIS A 282 -18.53 15.32 -37.20
CA HIS A 282 -19.40 14.17 -36.92
C HIS A 282 -18.73 13.12 -35.99
N HIS A 283 -17.40 12.99 -36.00
CA HIS A 283 -16.69 12.13 -35.06
C HIS A 283 -16.72 12.69 -33.63
N ALA A 284 -16.63 14.02 -33.47
CA ALA A 284 -16.73 14.68 -32.18
C ALA A 284 -18.14 14.52 -31.58
N VAL A 285 -19.20 14.67 -32.40
CA VAL A 285 -20.60 14.39 -32.01
C VAL A 285 -20.72 12.96 -31.48
N ARG A 286 -20.27 11.96 -32.25
CA ARG A 286 -20.37 10.55 -31.84
C ARG A 286 -19.64 10.27 -30.53
N LYS A 287 -18.43 10.80 -30.36
CA LYS A 287 -17.63 10.64 -29.13
C LYS A 287 -18.29 11.29 -27.93
N ARG A 288 -18.86 12.50 -28.09
CA ARG A 288 -19.59 13.19 -27.03
C ARG A 288 -20.83 12.41 -26.60
N ASN A 289 -21.64 11.93 -27.55
CA ASN A 289 -22.81 11.12 -27.24
C ASN A 289 -22.42 9.81 -26.54
N SER A 290 -21.31 9.19 -26.94
CA SER A 290 -20.77 8.01 -26.25
C SER A 290 -20.33 8.33 -24.82
N ALA A 291 -19.76 9.53 -24.59
CA ALA A 291 -19.37 9.97 -23.24
C ALA A 291 -20.58 10.21 -22.33
N LEU A 292 -21.65 10.82 -22.85
CA LEU A 292 -22.91 11.02 -22.11
C LEU A 292 -23.58 9.68 -21.77
N SER A 293 -23.71 8.79 -22.77
CA SER A 293 -24.29 7.45 -22.55
C SER A 293 -23.46 6.62 -21.56
N LEU A 294 -22.12 6.73 -21.58
CA LEU A 294 -21.25 6.09 -20.60
C LEU A 294 -21.46 6.63 -19.17
N LEU A 295 -21.76 7.93 -19.04
CA LEU A 295 -22.04 8.55 -17.74
C LEU A 295 -23.37 8.04 -17.17
N GLU A 296 -24.41 7.99 -18.01
CA GLU A 296 -25.72 7.45 -17.66
C GLU A 296 -25.61 5.97 -17.27
N ASP A 297 -25.00 5.13 -18.12
CA ASP A 297 -24.81 3.68 -17.85
C ASP A 297 -24.04 3.45 -16.54
N ALA A 298 -22.98 4.22 -16.28
CA ALA A 298 -22.20 4.07 -15.04
C ALA A 298 -22.93 4.52 -13.76
N ASN A 299 -23.98 5.33 -13.91
CA ASN A 299 -24.82 5.79 -12.80
C ASN A 299 -26.06 4.92 -12.60
N GLU A 300 -26.56 4.27 -13.64
CA GLU A 300 -27.63 3.26 -13.53
C GLU A 300 -27.08 1.92 -13.04
N ASN A 301 -25.86 1.56 -13.47
CA ASN A 301 -25.23 0.31 -13.11
C ASN A 301 -24.30 0.47 -11.90
N MET A 302 -24.79 0.12 -10.71
CA MET A 302 -23.97 0.11 -9.48
C MET A 302 -22.76 -0.82 -9.57
N ARG A 303 -22.75 -1.76 -10.50
CA ARG A 303 -21.66 -2.71 -10.76
C ARG A 303 -20.83 -2.34 -11.99
N HIS A 304 -20.96 -1.10 -12.49
CA HIS A 304 -20.21 -0.64 -13.65
C HIS A 304 -18.70 -0.92 -13.50
N THR A 305 -18.05 -1.29 -14.60
CA THR A 305 -16.64 -1.76 -14.59
C THR A 305 -15.69 -0.80 -13.88
N LYS A 306 -15.95 0.51 -13.94
CA LYS A 306 -15.15 1.54 -13.26
C LYS A 306 -15.43 1.63 -11.76
N ARG A 307 -16.66 1.37 -11.30
CA ARG A 307 -16.96 1.23 -9.87
C ARG A 307 -16.24 0.03 -9.28
N LEU A 308 -16.24 -1.10 -9.99
CA LEU A 308 -15.49 -2.29 -9.59
C LEU A 308 -13.98 -2.04 -9.53
N TRP A 309 -13.43 -1.35 -10.54
CA TRP A 309 -12.01 -0.99 -10.55
C TRP A 309 -11.63 -0.08 -9.37
N LEU A 310 -12.45 0.94 -9.09
CA LEU A 310 -12.25 1.84 -7.94
C LEU A 310 -12.36 1.08 -6.62
N ALA A 311 -13.38 0.24 -6.44
CA ALA A 311 -13.54 -0.58 -5.25
C ALA A 311 -12.35 -1.54 -5.04
N ALA A 312 -11.84 -2.17 -6.11
CA ALA A 312 -10.62 -2.97 -6.05
C ALA A 312 -9.39 -2.13 -5.67
N PHE A 313 -9.30 -0.88 -6.14
CA PHE A 313 -8.20 0.02 -5.77
C PHE A 313 -8.27 0.44 -4.29
N ALA A 314 -9.46 0.72 -3.77
CA ALA A 314 -9.67 0.99 -2.34
C ALA A 314 -9.35 -0.23 -1.47
N HIS A 315 -9.74 -1.42 -1.90
CA HIS A 315 -9.35 -2.69 -1.29
C HIS A 315 -7.83 -2.83 -1.23
N ASP A 316 -7.14 -2.59 -2.34
CA ASP A 316 -5.68 -2.69 -2.44
C ASP A 316 -4.95 -1.64 -1.58
N ALA A 317 -5.51 -0.43 -1.45
CA ALA A 317 -4.99 0.62 -0.55
C ALA A 317 -5.13 0.23 0.93
N PHE A 318 -6.24 -0.44 1.30
CA PHE A 318 -6.46 -0.92 2.66
C PHE A 318 -5.42 -1.94 3.12
N ILE A 319 -4.82 -2.72 2.21
CA ILE A 319 -3.77 -3.69 2.55
C ILE A 319 -2.61 -3.01 3.29
N SER A 320 -2.16 -1.83 2.86
CA SER A 320 -1.09 -1.08 3.53
C SER A 320 -1.47 -0.73 4.97
N LEU A 321 -2.70 -0.24 5.18
CA LEU A 321 -3.24 0.12 6.50
C LEU A 321 -3.35 -1.10 7.41
N PHE A 322 -3.81 -2.22 6.84
CA PHE A 322 -3.94 -3.49 7.55
C PHE A 322 -2.58 -4.06 7.97
N VAL A 323 -1.58 -4.04 7.09
CA VAL A 323 -0.22 -4.51 7.40
C VAL A 323 0.41 -3.66 8.50
N ALA A 324 0.26 -2.33 8.45
CA ALA A 324 0.77 -1.43 9.48
C ALA A 324 0.14 -1.69 10.86
N ASN A 325 -1.14 -2.05 10.91
CA ASN A 325 -1.84 -2.35 12.16
C ASN A 325 -1.61 -3.78 12.68
N THR A 326 -1.54 -4.76 11.78
CA THR A 326 -1.44 -6.19 12.15
C THR A 326 0.00 -6.66 12.30
N GLY A 327 0.95 -6.07 11.58
CA GLY A 327 2.33 -6.58 11.48
C GLY A 327 2.42 -7.94 10.78
N MET A 328 1.39 -8.33 10.01
CA MET A 328 1.36 -9.60 9.32
C MET A 328 2.34 -9.62 8.13
N ASN A 329 3.01 -10.75 7.93
CA ASN A 329 3.81 -10.98 6.73
C ASN A 329 2.93 -11.10 5.49
N GLU A 330 3.50 -10.84 4.31
CA GLU A 330 2.77 -10.96 3.05
C GLU A 330 2.20 -12.37 2.83
N ALA A 331 3.00 -13.43 3.06
CA ALA A 331 2.54 -14.79 2.76
C ALA A 331 1.32 -15.22 3.60
N PRO A 332 1.32 -15.05 4.94
CA PRO A 332 0.13 -15.27 5.76
C PRO A 332 -1.04 -14.36 5.38
N LEU A 333 -0.79 -13.07 5.08
CA LEU A 333 -1.84 -12.12 4.68
C LEU A 333 -2.57 -12.57 3.41
N ARG A 334 -1.82 -13.01 2.39
CA ARG A 334 -2.38 -13.49 1.13
C ARG A 334 -3.27 -14.72 1.30
N ASN A 335 -2.94 -15.57 2.26
CA ASN A 335 -3.61 -16.84 2.51
C ASN A 335 -4.63 -16.77 3.66
N LEU A 336 -4.92 -15.58 4.17
CA LEU A 336 -5.83 -15.39 5.29
C LEU A 336 -7.26 -15.71 4.84
N LEU A 337 -7.78 -16.87 5.26
CA LEU A 337 -9.16 -17.25 4.95
C LEU A 337 -10.12 -16.38 5.77
N TRP A 338 -11.35 -16.20 5.33
CA TRP A 338 -12.28 -15.28 5.97
C TRP A 338 -13.72 -15.81 6.01
N THR A 339 -14.42 -15.39 7.06
CA THR A 339 -15.87 -15.46 7.19
C THR A 339 -16.37 -14.16 7.83
N ASN A 340 -17.60 -13.77 7.52
CA ASN A 340 -18.22 -12.59 8.13
C ASN A 340 -18.68 -12.83 9.58
N ASP A 341 -18.66 -14.09 10.05
CA ASP A 341 -18.89 -14.42 11.46
C ASP A 341 -17.59 -14.31 12.28
N TYR A 342 -17.40 -13.16 12.92
CA TYR A 342 -16.24 -12.88 13.74
C TYR A 342 -16.62 -12.20 15.06
N GLN A 343 -15.77 -12.40 16.06
CA GLN A 343 -15.87 -11.79 17.37
C GLN A 343 -14.74 -10.78 17.58
N VAL A 344 -15.05 -9.69 18.29
CA VAL A 344 -14.07 -8.70 18.72
C VAL A 344 -13.86 -8.88 20.22
N VAL A 345 -12.66 -9.29 20.62
CA VAL A 345 -12.31 -9.46 22.03
C VAL A 345 -11.21 -8.47 22.42
N LYS A 346 -11.09 -8.17 23.72
CA LYS A 346 -10.00 -7.33 24.24
C LYS A 346 -8.65 -7.98 23.90
N GLY A 347 -7.72 -7.18 23.38
CA GLY A 347 -6.36 -7.63 23.11
C GLY A 347 -5.54 -7.78 24.39
N SER A 348 -4.37 -8.41 24.25
CA SER A 348 -3.40 -8.56 25.34
C SER A 348 -2.76 -7.23 25.74
N SER A 349 -2.78 -6.25 24.82
CA SER A 349 -2.20 -4.92 25.03
C SER A 349 -3.28 -3.84 25.11
N ALA A 350 -3.08 -2.87 26.01
CA ALA A 350 -3.98 -1.72 26.15
C ALA A 350 -4.08 -0.96 24.80
N GLY A 351 -5.31 -0.69 24.35
CA GLY A 351 -5.57 -0.02 23.08
C GLY A 351 -5.67 -0.96 21.86
N PHE A 352 -5.52 -2.27 22.03
CA PHE A 352 -5.69 -3.27 20.97
C PHE A 352 -6.92 -4.16 21.18
N VAL A 353 -7.41 -4.71 20.08
CA VAL A 353 -8.48 -5.71 20.03
C VAL A 353 -8.08 -6.85 19.12
N VAL A 354 -8.51 -8.06 19.46
CA VAL A 354 -8.29 -9.26 18.65
C VAL A 354 -9.58 -9.60 17.91
N ILE A 355 -9.46 -9.78 16.60
CA ILE A 355 -10.52 -10.28 15.74
C ILE A 355 -10.37 -11.80 15.70
N LYS A 356 -11.36 -12.55 16.19
CA LYS A 356 -11.38 -14.02 16.21
C LYS A 356 -12.50 -14.55 15.34
N TYR A 357 -12.23 -15.55 14.52
CA TYR A 357 -13.21 -16.14 13.62
C TYR A 357 -12.80 -17.57 13.24
N ARG A 358 -13.71 -18.33 12.64
CA ARG A 358 -13.45 -19.67 12.13
C ARG A 358 -13.63 -19.70 10.62
N ALA A 359 -12.57 -20.04 9.89
CA ALA A 359 -12.62 -20.16 8.44
C ALA A 359 -11.69 -21.27 7.97
N GLY A 360 -12.11 -22.03 6.94
CA GLY A 360 -11.36 -23.18 6.45
C GLY A 360 -11.24 -24.33 7.45
N GLY A 361 -12.19 -24.48 8.37
CA GLY A 361 -12.17 -25.52 9.41
C GLY A 361 -11.22 -25.27 10.57
N MET A 362 -10.59 -24.08 10.65
CA MET A 362 -9.64 -23.72 11.71
C MET A 362 -9.98 -22.37 12.35
N GLU A 363 -9.56 -22.18 13.60
CA GLU A 363 -9.58 -20.88 14.24
C GLU A 363 -8.50 -19.98 13.67
N GLN A 364 -8.89 -18.76 13.31
CA GLN A 364 -7.99 -17.71 12.86
C GLN A 364 -8.21 -16.47 13.70
N ASN A 365 -7.13 -15.72 13.92
CA ASN A 365 -7.19 -14.45 14.61
C ASN A 365 -6.09 -13.51 14.16
N PHE A 366 -6.32 -12.22 14.35
CA PHE A 366 -5.30 -11.19 14.23
C PHE A 366 -5.64 -10.02 15.17
N GLU A 367 -4.62 -9.29 15.59
CA GLU A 367 -4.75 -8.16 16.51
C GLU A 367 -4.56 -6.82 15.79
N ILE A 368 -5.46 -5.87 16.06
CA ILE A 368 -5.45 -4.51 15.51
C ILE A 368 -5.62 -3.46 16.61
N LYS A 369 -5.21 -2.21 16.35
CA LYS A 369 -5.54 -1.10 17.25
C LYS A 369 -7.06 -0.93 17.32
N LYS A 370 -7.58 -0.61 18.50
CA LYS A 370 -9.02 -0.39 18.74
C LYS A 370 -9.58 0.70 17.82
N VAL A 371 -8.83 1.78 17.59
CA VAL A 371 -9.21 2.86 16.68
C VAL A 371 -9.36 2.38 15.22
N PHE A 372 -8.60 1.38 14.80
CA PHE A 372 -8.65 0.83 13.43
C PHE A 372 -9.86 -0.08 13.18
N LEU A 373 -10.60 -0.48 14.23
CA LEU A 373 -11.73 -1.41 14.13
C LEU A 373 -12.82 -0.89 13.19
N LYS A 374 -13.05 0.42 13.15
CA LYS A 374 -14.06 1.03 12.28
C LYS A 374 -13.65 0.94 10.81
N SER A 375 -12.41 1.30 10.47
CA SER A 375 -11.85 1.10 9.13
C SER A 375 -11.89 -0.37 8.71
N PHE A 376 -11.58 -1.29 9.61
CA PHE A 376 -11.71 -2.73 9.33
C PHE A 376 -13.16 -3.14 9.01
N ARG A 377 -14.14 -2.67 9.79
CA ARG A 377 -15.57 -2.92 9.49
C ARG A 377 -16.01 -2.32 8.16
N LYS A 378 -15.53 -1.12 7.81
CA LYS A 378 -15.77 -0.49 6.50
C LYS A 378 -15.18 -1.36 5.38
N PHE A 379 -13.98 -1.91 5.59
CA PHE A 379 -13.34 -2.80 4.63
C PHE A 379 -14.14 -4.08 4.41
N VAL A 380 -14.68 -4.70 5.47
CA VAL A 380 -15.54 -5.90 5.33
C VAL A 380 -16.76 -5.58 4.46
N LYS A 381 -17.40 -4.42 4.63
CA LYS A 381 -18.51 -3.99 3.76
C LYS A 381 -18.09 -3.79 2.31
N LEU A 382 -16.94 -3.15 2.07
CA LEU A 382 -16.39 -2.97 0.72
C LEU A 382 -16.07 -4.33 0.07
N ARG A 383 -15.50 -5.25 0.85
CA ARG A 383 -15.21 -6.62 0.43
C ARG A 383 -16.49 -7.37 0.06
N ASP A 384 -17.54 -7.26 0.87
CA ASP A 384 -18.83 -7.89 0.59
C ASP A 384 -19.47 -7.30 -0.67
N TYR A 385 -19.38 -5.97 -0.86
CA TYR A 385 -19.76 -5.32 -2.10
C TYR A 385 -18.97 -5.89 -3.29
N LEU A 386 -17.66 -6.13 -3.15
CA LEU A 386 -16.86 -6.73 -4.21
C LEU A 386 -17.26 -8.18 -4.49
N CYS A 387 -17.49 -8.98 -3.44
CA CYS A 387 -17.77 -10.41 -3.53
C CYS A 387 -19.16 -10.73 -4.09
N GLN A 388 -20.23 -10.11 -3.57
CA GLN A 388 -21.64 -10.40 -3.88
C GLN A 388 -21.88 -11.86 -4.34
N ASP A 389 -22.20 -12.09 -5.62
CA ASP A 389 -22.60 -13.41 -6.14
C ASP A 389 -21.43 -14.40 -6.30
N THR A 390 -20.19 -13.93 -6.24
CA THR A 390 -18.98 -14.76 -6.37
C THR A 390 -18.20 -14.75 -5.05
N PRO A 391 -18.49 -15.69 -4.13
CA PRO A 391 -17.81 -15.73 -2.84
C PRO A 391 -16.32 -16.04 -3.03
N SER A 392 -15.46 -15.29 -2.33
CA SER A 392 -14.05 -15.62 -2.14
C SER A 392 -13.84 -16.11 -0.72
N ARG A 393 -13.05 -17.18 -0.54
CA ARG A 393 -12.69 -17.70 0.79
C ARG A 393 -11.65 -16.86 1.52
N TYR A 394 -11.03 -15.89 0.84
CA TYR A 394 -9.93 -15.08 1.39
C TYR A 394 -10.45 -13.73 1.91
N LEU A 395 -9.80 -13.18 2.95
CA LEU A 395 -10.10 -11.84 3.45
C LEU A 395 -9.83 -10.80 2.35
N PHE A 396 -8.66 -10.91 1.73
CA PHE A 396 -8.27 -10.07 0.60
C PHE A 396 -8.59 -10.80 -0.71
N VAL A 397 -9.32 -10.13 -1.59
CA VAL A 397 -9.93 -10.73 -2.78
C VAL A 397 -9.03 -10.52 -4.00
N ASN A 398 -8.85 -11.57 -4.80
CA ASN A 398 -8.10 -11.50 -6.04
C ASN A 398 -9.03 -11.14 -7.20
N PHE A 399 -8.71 -10.05 -7.91
CA PHE A 399 -9.47 -9.57 -9.06
C PHE A 399 -8.73 -9.87 -10.36
N SER A 400 -9.42 -10.50 -11.31
CA SER A 400 -8.91 -10.69 -12.68
C SER A 400 -9.88 -10.11 -13.71
N LYS A 401 -9.45 -10.09 -14.98
CA LYS A 401 -10.33 -9.75 -16.11
C LYS A 401 -11.55 -10.67 -16.24
N HIS A 402 -11.51 -11.85 -15.62
CA HIS A 402 -12.61 -12.82 -15.58
C HIS A 402 -13.46 -12.72 -14.31
N GLY A 403 -13.30 -11.64 -13.53
CA GLY A 403 -13.98 -11.45 -12.25
C GLY A 403 -13.14 -11.94 -11.06
N ILE A 404 -13.82 -12.14 -9.93
CA ILE A 404 -13.20 -12.62 -8.68
C ILE A 404 -12.63 -14.00 -8.88
N GLN A 405 -11.43 -14.23 -8.35
CA GLN A 405 -10.77 -15.52 -8.33
C GLN A 405 -10.74 -16.04 -6.90
N ASP A 406 -11.11 -17.31 -6.68
CA ASP A 406 -11.01 -17.98 -5.38
C ASP A 406 -9.56 -18.44 -5.12
N HIS A 407 -8.64 -17.49 -5.23
CA HIS A 407 -7.20 -17.66 -5.10
C HIS A 407 -6.62 -16.53 -4.24
N PRO A 408 -5.48 -16.76 -3.56
CA PRO A 408 -4.77 -15.69 -2.86
C PRO A 408 -4.50 -14.50 -3.78
N ILE A 409 -4.51 -13.28 -3.24
CA ILE A 409 -4.08 -12.09 -3.98
C ILE A 409 -2.65 -12.27 -4.51
N MET A 410 -2.26 -11.50 -5.53
CA MET A 410 -0.92 -11.60 -6.11
C MET A 410 0.18 -11.18 -5.13
N ALA A 411 1.37 -11.75 -5.29
CA ALA A 411 2.56 -11.26 -4.61
C ALA A 411 2.86 -9.79 -4.98
N SER A 412 3.52 -9.11 -4.07
CA SER A 412 3.90 -7.69 -4.13
C SER A 412 2.70 -6.77 -4.32
N SER A 413 1.54 -7.11 -3.76
CA SER A 413 0.30 -6.32 -3.89
C SER A 413 0.50 -4.85 -3.50
N ILE A 414 1.20 -4.55 -2.38
CA ILE A 414 1.51 -3.16 -1.99
C ILE A 414 2.31 -2.43 -3.07
N SER A 415 3.33 -3.04 -3.66
CA SER A 415 4.12 -2.42 -4.74
C SER A 415 3.29 -2.17 -6.00
N ASN A 416 2.38 -3.09 -6.33
CA ASN A 416 1.44 -2.90 -7.42
C ASN A 416 0.48 -1.73 -7.14
N THR A 417 -0.03 -1.63 -5.91
CA THR A 417 -0.84 -0.49 -5.44
C THR A 417 -0.06 0.81 -5.53
N SER A 418 1.21 0.84 -5.10
CA SER A 418 2.07 2.03 -5.19
C SER A 418 2.25 2.49 -6.64
N THR A 419 2.37 1.55 -7.58
CA THR A 419 2.45 1.88 -9.01
C THR A 419 1.14 2.48 -9.54
N LYS A 420 -0.01 1.97 -9.08
CA LYS A 420 -1.32 2.57 -9.39
C LYS A 420 -1.42 3.98 -8.78
N MET A 421 -0.98 4.16 -7.53
CA MET A 421 -0.98 5.45 -6.84
C MET A 421 -0.19 6.50 -7.63
N THR A 422 1.05 6.19 -8.02
CA THR A 422 1.89 7.11 -8.82
C THR A 422 1.35 7.36 -10.23
N SER A 423 0.65 6.37 -10.80
CA SER A 423 0.13 6.48 -12.16
C SER A 423 -1.17 7.28 -12.25
N PHE A 424 -2.04 7.20 -11.25
CA PHE A 424 -3.42 7.69 -11.30
C PHE A 424 -3.77 8.75 -10.26
N VAL A 425 -2.99 8.90 -9.18
CA VAL A 425 -3.39 9.72 -8.03
C VAL A 425 -2.34 10.76 -7.67
N ASP A 426 -1.10 10.34 -7.42
CA ASP A 426 -0.05 11.25 -6.95
C ASP A 426 1.33 10.81 -7.50
N PRO A 427 1.88 11.52 -8.49
CA PRO A 427 3.20 11.22 -9.07
C PRO A 427 4.33 11.18 -8.04
N ASN A 428 4.20 11.91 -6.92
CA ASN A 428 5.21 12.04 -5.88
C ASN A 428 4.98 11.09 -4.70
N TYR A 429 4.05 10.14 -4.81
CA TYR A 429 3.78 9.18 -3.76
C TYR A 429 5.05 8.40 -3.36
N GLU A 430 5.38 8.43 -2.06
CA GLU A 430 6.55 7.75 -1.49
C GLU A 430 6.16 6.37 -0.92
N PRO A 431 6.48 5.25 -1.62
CA PRO A 431 6.00 3.94 -1.23
C PRO A 431 6.88 3.25 -0.18
N LEU A 432 6.23 2.61 0.79
CA LEU A 432 6.80 1.62 1.69
C LEU A 432 6.43 0.20 1.25
N ASN A 433 7.30 -0.76 1.55
CA ASN A 433 7.05 -2.18 1.33
C ASN A 433 6.53 -2.90 2.59
N TYR A 434 6.10 -4.16 2.43
CA TYR A 434 5.63 -5.01 3.53
C TYR A 434 6.60 -5.06 4.72
N ARG A 435 7.91 -5.14 4.46
CA ARG A 435 8.94 -5.27 5.51
C ARG A 435 9.04 -3.98 6.32
N GLN A 436 9.03 -2.82 5.66
CA GLN A 436 9.07 -1.51 6.33
C GLN A 436 7.84 -1.29 7.20
N LEU A 437 6.63 -1.51 6.65
CA LEU A 437 5.37 -1.34 7.38
C LEU A 437 5.27 -2.26 8.60
N ARG A 438 5.75 -3.50 8.46
CA ARG A 438 5.72 -4.50 9.53
C ARG A 438 6.69 -4.19 10.66
N LYS A 439 7.87 -3.63 10.34
CA LYS A 439 8.96 -3.42 11.30
C LYS A 439 8.50 -2.57 12.50
N TYR A 440 7.72 -1.52 12.26
CA TYR A 440 7.18 -0.69 13.34
C TYR A 440 6.49 -1.50 14.45
N LYS A 441 5.65 -2.49 14.13
CA LYS A 441 4.85 -3.20 15.13
C LYS A 441 5.70 -4.06 16.07
N SER A 442 6.71 -4.76 15.54
CA SER A 442 7.62 -5.56 16.39
C SER A 442 8.38 -4.68 17.36
N VAL A 443 8.90 -3.55 16.89
CA VAL A 443 9.70 -2.65 17.74
C VAL A 443 8.78 -1.91 18.73
N TYR A 444 7.53 -1.59 18.36
CA TYR A 444 6.50 -1.04 19.26
C TYR A 444 6.16 -1.95 20.43
N LEU A 445 5.92 -3.25 20.19
CA LEU A 445 5.57 -4.16 21.27
C LEU A 445 6.75 -4.31 22.25
N LEU A 446 7.98 -4.36 21.75
CA LEU A 446 9.17 -4.38 22.60
C LEU A 446 9.39 -3.06 23.35
N SER A 447 9.03 -1.90 22.77
CA SER A 447 9.14 -0.61 23.48
C SER A 447 8.13 -0.49 24.63
N LYS A 448 7.03 -1.24 24.58
CA LYS A 448 6.05 -1.39 25.66
C LYS A 448 6.37 -2.54 26.63
N ASN A 449 7.63 -3.00 26.67
CA ASN A 449 8.13 -4.03 27.59
C ASN A 449 7.45 -5.41 27.43
N HIS A 450 6.89 -5.74 26.26
CA HIS A 450 6.48 -7.11 25.98
C HIS A 450 7.70 -8.02 25.82
N SER A 451 7.60 -9.28 26.27
CA SER A 451 8.70 -10.25 26.13
C SER A 451 8.95 -10.60 24.66
N ILE A 452 10.19 -10.96 24.34
CA ILE A 452 10.59 -11.35 22.98
C ILE A 452 9.75 -12.52 22.46
N ASP A 453 9.38 -13.46 23.33
CA ASP A 453 8.54 -14.61 22.97
C ASP A 453 7.11 -14.19 22.60
N VAL A 454 6.53 -13.25 23.35
CA VAL A 454 5.20 -12.69 23.04
C VAL A 454 5.25 -11.92 21.72
N VAL A 455 6.27 -11.09 21.51
CA VAL A 455 6.42 -10.35 20.25
C VAL A 455 6.67 -11.28 19.07
N ALA A 456 7.51 -12.30 19.24
CA ALA A 456 7.77 -13.33 18.24
C ALA A 456 6.47 -14.06 17.83
N ALA A 457 5.64 -14.42 18.81
CA ALA A 457 4.34 -15.06 18.58
C ALA A 457 3.37 -14.14 17.83
N VAL A 458 3.19 -12.89 18.29
CA VAL A 458 2.31 -11.89 17.64
C VAL A 458 2.77 -11.61 16.21
N MET A 459 4.08 -11.49 15.99
CA MET A 459 4.63 -11.20 14.69
C MET A 459 4.72 -12.43 13.79
N GLN A 460 4.56 -13.66 14.31
CA GLN A 460 4.85 -14.90 13.58
C GLN A 460 6.29 -14.89 13.02
N SER A 461 7.26 -14.50 13.86
CA SER A 461 8.68 -14.35 13.53
C SER A 461 9.54 -15.09 14.57
N SER A 462 10.79 -15.40 14.23
CA SER A 462 11.73 -15.95 15.22
C SER A 462 12.21 -14.89 16.22
N GLY A 463 12.40 -15.27 17.49
CA GLY A 463 12.92 -14.37 18.53
C GLY A 463 14.27 -13.75 18.18
N ARG A 464 15.14 -14.48 17.46
CA ARG A 464 16.42 -13.98 16.95
C ARG A 464 16.26 -12.83 15.96
N THR A 465 15.26 -12.91 15.07
CA THR A 465 14.94 -11.83 14.12
C THR A 465 14.44 -10.59 14.85
N ILE A 466 13.59 -10.79 15.86
CA ILE A 466 13.02 -9.70 16.67
C ILE A 466 14.09 -8.99 17.51
N LEU A 467 15.00 -9.74 18.14
CA LEU A 467 16.14 -9.19 18.90
C LEU A 467 17.08 -8.34 18.05
N LYS A 468 17.43 -8.81 16.85
CA LYS A 468 18.26 -8.03 15.90
C LYS A 468 17.61 -6.69 15.54
N SER A 469 16.28 -6.64 15.50
CA SER A 469 15.53 -5.46 15.09
C SER A 469 15.29 -4.41 16.18
N TYR A 470 15.64 -4.67 17.44
CA TYR A 470 15.34 -3.78 18.58
C TYR A 470 16.57 -3.10 19.19
N ALA A 471 17.77 -3.46 18.74
CA ALA A 471 19.02 -3.09 19.40
C ALA A 471 19.42 -1.60 19.28
N GLN A 472 18.55 -0.72 18.75
CA GLN A 472 18.86 0.70 18.51
C GLN A 472 17.94 1.64 19.30
N ALA A 473 18.52 2.51 20.13
CA ALA A 473 17.80 3.41 21.03
C ALA A 473 16.98 4.50 20.31
N GLU A 474 17.43 4.95 19.13
CA GLU A 474 16.74 5.96 18.30
C GLU A 474 15.38 5.46 17.78
N GLU A 475 15.19 4.14 17.67
CA GLU A 475 13.94 3.57 17.17
C GLU A 475 12.76 3.78 18.15
N LYS A 476 12.99 3.85 19.47
CA LYS A 476 11.92 3.96 20.47
C LYS A 476 11.09 5.24 20.35
N LYS A 477 11.74 6.38 20.16
CA LYS A 477 11.05 7.68 20.02
C LYS A 477 10.27 7.74 18.70
N ALA A 478 10.89 7.30 17.60
CA ALA A 478 10.25 7.20 16.30
C ALA A 478 8.98 6.33 16.34
N ILE A 479 8.95 5.30 17.18
CA ILE A 479 7.82 4.38 17.33
C ILE A 479 6.62 5.01 18.02
N ASP A 480 6.83 5.76 19.11
CA ASP A 480 5.71 6.43 19.78
C ASP A 480 5.11 7.48 18.84
N GLU A 481 5.95 8.17 18.06
CA GLU A 481 5.52 9.08 16.99
C GLU A 481 4.74 8.35 15.89
N ILE A 482 5.22 7.20 15.35
CA ILE A 482 4.47 6.39 14.38
C ILE A 482 3.14 5.91 14.97
N SER A 483 3.13 5.54 16.25
CA SER A 483 1.91 5.11 16.93
C SER A 483 0.87 6.22 16.98
N ALA A 484 1.32 7.43 17.31
CA ALA A 484 0.51 8.64 17.27
C ALA A 484 0.05 8.94 15.84
N THR A 485 0.94 8.88 14.84
CA THR A 485 0.62 9.06 13.41
C THR A 485 -0.48 8.11 12.94
N LEU A 486 -0.38 6.80 13.22
CA LEU A 486 -1.42 5.84 12.87
C LEU A 486 -2.76 6.17 13.52
N THR A 487 -2.73 6.56 14.79
CA THR A 487 -3.94 6.95 15.52
C THR A 487 -4.55 8.21 14.92
N PHE A 488 -3.71 9.21 14.65
CA PHE A 488 -4.08 10.49 14.06
C PHE A 488 -4.68 10.32 12.66
N ILE A 489 -4.03 9.56 11.77
CA ILE A 489 -4.53 9.31 10.40
C ILE A 489 -5.93 8.71 10.46
N ILE A 490 -6.15 7.73 11.33
CA ILE A 490 -7.45 7.08 11.50
C ILE A 490 -8.47 8.06 12.10
N SER A 491 -8.13 8.74 13.21
CA SER A 491 -9.08 9.61 13.92
C SER A 491 -9.44 10.90 13.17
N THR A 492 -8.49 11.47 12.44
CA THR A 492 -8.65 12.75 11.75
C THR A 492 -9.44 12.56 10.45
N LEU A 493 -9.20 11.49 9.70
CA LEU A 493 -9.94 11.18 8.48
C LEU A 493 -11.33 10.58 8.74
N GLU A 494 -11.52 9.94 9.89
CA GLU A 494 -12.87 9.55 10.34
C GLU A 494 -13.75 10.75 10.72
N GLY A 495 -13.16 11.95 10.87
CA GLY A 495 -13.87 13.20 11.13
C GLY A 495 -14.58 13.81 9.92
N GLN A 496 -14.56 13.18 8.74
CA GLN A 496 -15.14 13.73 7.50
C GLN A 496 -16.67 13.64 7.39
N LYS A 497 -17.41 13.66 8.50
CA LYS A 497 -18.76 14.24 8.48
C LYS A 497 -18.57 15.72 8.76
N HIS A 498 -18.36 16.51 7.71
CA HIS A 498 -18.13 17.95 7.86
C HIS A 498 -19.44 18.69 8.09
N LEU A 499 -19.73 18.99 9.36
CA LEU A 499 -20.56 20.15 9.65
C LEU A 499 -19.61 21.33 9.87
N VAL A 500 -19.65 22.28 8.95
CA VAL A 500 -18.95 23.55 9.07
C VAL A 500 -19.56 24.28 10.27
N THR A 501 -18.73 24.55 11.29
CA THR A 501 -19.18 25.31 12.46
C THR A 501 -18.48 26.67 12.53
N PRO A 502 -18.99 27.61 13.33
CA PRO A 502 -18.29 28.87 13.56
C PRO A 502 -16.97 28.77 14.32
N ALA A 503 -16.76 27.73 15.13
CA ALA A 503 -15.51 27.53 15.87
C ALA A 503 -14.44 26.73 15.09
N GLY A 504 -14.79 26.18 13.92
CA GLY A 504 -13.96 25.26 13.15
C GLY A 504 -14.84 24.24 12.42
N ASP A 505 -14.46 22.97 12.46
CA ASP A 505 -15.25 21.87 11.91
C ASP A 505 -15.72 20.93 13.03
N CYS A 506 -16.77 20.15 12.75
CA CYS A 506 -17.35 19.18 13.67
C CYS A 506 -17.65 17.88 12.93
N SER A 507 -17.52 16.73 13.59
CA SER A 507 -17.90 15.40 13.07
C SER A 507 -19.42 15.16 12.98
N GLY A 508 -20.25 16.07 13.52
CA GLY A 508 -21.72 15.97 13.49
C GLY A 508 -22.35 15.01 14.52
N GLU A 509 -21.57 14.42 15.42
CA GLU A 509 -22.07 13.60 16.53
C GLU A 509 -22.43 14.45 17.77
N LYS A 510 -23.03 13.85 18.81
CA LYS A 510 -23.44 14.57 20.03
C LYS A 510 -22.22 15.13 20.77
N PRO A 511 -22.32 16.36 21.34
CA PRO A 511 -21.19 17.00 21.99
C PRO A 511 -20.79 16.21 23.25
N ALA A 512 -19.50 15.90 23.38
CA ALA A 512 -18.92 15.23 24.53
C ALA A 512 -17.56 15.82 24.88
N VAL A 513 -17.23 15.84 26.17
CA VAL A 513 -16.03 16.48 26.71
C VAL A 513 -14.78 15.65 26.36
N ALA A 514 -13.83 16.25 25.64
CA ALA A 514 -12.53 15.65 25.33
C ALA A 514 -11.49 15.84 26.45
N THR A 515 -11.60 16.93 27.19
CA THR A 515 -10.68 17.37 28.25
C THR A 515 -11.47 18.24 29.21
N THR A 516 -11.10 18.29 30.50
CA THR A 516 -11.79 19.09 31.54
C THR A 516 -12.13 20.49 31.03
N ALA A 517 -13.42 20.74 30.82
CA ALA A 517 -13.93 22.03 30.34
C ALA A 517 -14.22 22.93 31.55
N PRO A 518 -13.87 24.23 31.51
CA PRO A 518 -14.30 25.19 32.51
C PRO A 518 -15.82 25.32 32.56
N LEU A 519 -16.35 25.80 33.69
CA LEU A 519 -17.75 26.13 33.85
C LEU A 519 -18.20 27.12 32.75
N HIS A 520 -19.33 26.86 32.09
CA HIS A 520 -19.87 27.61 30.94
C HIS A 520 -19.18 27.40 29.59
N TYR A 521 -18.12 26.59 29.55
CA TYR A 521 -17.40 26.20 28.33
C TYR A 521 -17.60 24.72 27.99
N GLU A 522 -18.62 24.08 28.58
CA GLU A 522 -18.97 22.72 28.24
C GLU A 522 -19.37 22.63 26.75
N PRO A 523 -18.96 21.56 26.04
CA PRO A 523 -19.34 21.33 24.66
C PRO A 523 -20.85 21.44 24.45
N ASN A 524 -21.28 22.44 23.69
CA ASN A 524 -22.69 22.70 23.42
C ASN A 524 -22.86 23.11 21.95
N CYS A 525 -23.60 22.32 21.16
CA CYS A 525 -23.83 22.61 19.75
C CYS A 525 -24.65 23.89 19.48
N LYS A 526 -25.22 24.51 20.52
CA LYS A 526 -25.89 25.83 20.43
C LYS A 526 -24.98 27.00 20.78
N ASN A 527 -23.87 26.73 21.48
CA ASN A 527 -22.91 27.75 21.90
C ASN A 527 -21.47 27.31 21.57
N PHE A 528 -20.91 27.88 20.50
CA PHE A 528 -19.67 27.39 19.92
C PHE A 528 -18.39 27.71 20.71
N VAL A 529 -18.46 28.51 21.78
CA VAL A 529 -17.26 28.85 22.57
C VAL A 529 -16.67 27.63 23.30
N GLY A 530 -17.50 26.61 23.61
CA GLY A 530 -17.06 25.35 24.20
C GLY A 530 -16.56 24.30 23.21
N CYS A 531 -16.56 24.60 21.89
CA CYS A 531 -16.22 23.60 20.87
C CYS A 531 -14.78 23.08 21.00
N VAL A 532 -13.81 23.89 21.43
CA VAL A 532 -12.40 23.47 21.57
C VAL A 532 -12.15 22.41 22.65
N PHE A 533 -13.14 22.17 23.52
CA PHE A 533 -13.15 21.10 24.52
C PHE A 533 -13.98 19.87 24.09
N CYS A 534 -14.54 19.88 22.88
CA CYS A 534 -15.36 18.80 22.37
C CYS A 534 -14.51 17.70 21.70
N ILE A 535 -14.83 16.43 21.94
CA ILE A 535 -14.18 15.29 21.26
C ILE A 535 -14.49 15.25 19.75
N GLU A 536 -15.57 15.91 19.36
CA GLU A 536 -16.02 16.01 17.97
C GLU A 536 -15.47 17.24 17.24
N PHE A 537 -14.69 18.08 17.92
CA PHE A 537 -14.03 19.23 17.31
C PHE A 537 -12.97 18.79 16.30
N ARG A 538 -12.97 19.44 15.14
CA ARG A 538 -12.00 19.24 14.08
C ARG A 538 -11.48 20.61 13.62
N LEU A 539 -10.19 20.66 13.30
CA LEU A 539 -9.54 21.85 12.76
C LEU A 539 -8.83 21.45 11.47
N HIS A 540 -9.15 22.15 10.37
CA HIS A 540 -8.38 22.04 9.13
C HIS A 540 -7.21 23.02 9.12
N ALA A 541 -6.09 22.58 8.57
CA ALA A 541 -4.93 23.43 8.29
C ALA A 541 -5.18 24.30 7.04
N ASN A 542 -6.22 25.14 7.09
CA ASN A 542 -6.53 26.12 6.04
C ASN A 542 -6.86 27.48 6.65
N GLU A 543 -6.73 28.54 5.85
CA GLU A 543 -6.89 29.91 6.34
C GLU A 543 -8.26 30.16 6.96
N GLN A 544 -9.34 29.63 6.37
CA GLN A 544 -10.70 29.84 6.87
C GLN A 544 -10.90 29.26 8.28
N SER A 545 -10.38 28.05 8.54
CA SER A 545 -10.52 27.40 9.85
C SER A 545 -9.62 28.05 10.91
N ILE A 546 -8.41 28.44 10.51
CA ILE A 546 -7.51 29.23 11.35
C ILE A 546 -8.17 30.56 11.73
N ARG A 547 -8.76 31.28 10.77
CA ARG A 547 -9.45 32.54 11.00
C ARG A 547 -10.62 32.40 11.98
N LYS A 548 -11.42 31.33 11.86
CA LYS A 548 -12.53 31.06 12.81
C LYS A 548 -12.05 30.90 14.25
N ILE A 549 -11.01 30.09 14.47
CA ILE A 549 -10.47 29.85 15.81
C ILE A 549 -9.82 31.11 16.38
N LEU A 550 -9.03 31.82 15.57
CA LEU A 550 -8.40 33.06 16.02
C LEU A 550 -9.43 34.17 16.26
N SER A 551 -10.53 34.19 15.50
CA SER A 551 -11.66 35.10 15.75
C SER A 551 -12.36 34.78 17.07
N MET A 552 -12.55 33.49 17.38
CA MET A 552 -13.08 33.06 18.68
C MET A 552 -12.16 33.48 19.82
N ARG A 553 -10.84 33.31 19.65
CA ARG A 553 -9.84 33.76 20.64
C ARG A 553 -9.95 35.27 20.88
N TYR A 554 -10.00 36.06 19.81
CA TYR A 554 -10.13 37.51 19.87
C TYR A 554 -11.41 37.93 20.62
N VAL A 555 -12.58 37.45 20.19
CA VAL A 555 -13.86 37.79 20.84
C VAL A 555 -13.93 37.30 22.30
N THR A 556 -13.23 36.22 22.63
CA THR A 556 -13.11 35.74 24.03
C THR A 556 -12.20 36.66 24.85
N ALA A 557 -11.11 37.16 24.25
CA ALA A 557 -10.20 38.11 24.90
C ALA A 557 -10.87 39.47 25.19
N GLU A 558 -11.71 39.95 24.26
CA GLU A 558 -12.43 41.22 24.44
C GLU A 558 -13.40 41.20 25.64
N ARG A 559 -13.82 40.02 26.13
CA ARG A 559 -14.66 39.88 27.35
C ARG A 559 -13.98 40.34 28.63
N LEU A 560 -12.70 40.71 28.57
CA LEU A 560 -12.00 41.35 29.67
C LEU A 560 -12.72 42.62 30.15
N SER A 561 -13.29 43.42 29.24
CA SER A 561 -14.05 44.64 29.59
C SER A 561 -15.32 44.34 30.41
N SER A 562 -15.84 43.13 30.30
CA SER A 562 -17.03 42.62 30.99
C SER A 562 -16.74 42.02 32.37
N CYS A 563 -15.46 41.83 32.72
CA CYS A 563 -15.03 41.16 33.94
C CYS A 563 -14.72 42.17 35.06
N ALA A 564 -14.97 41.78 36.32
CA ALA A 564 -14.73 42.66 37.47
C ALA A 564 -13.25 43.00 37.66
N ASP A 565 -12.35 42.05 37.40
CA ASP A 565 -10.90 42.22 37.43
C ASP A 565 -10.21 41.18 36.50
N LEU A 566 -8.89 41.33 36.33
CA LEU A 566 -8.06 40.44 35.51
C LEU A 566 -8.08 38.99 36.03
N LYS A 567 -8.14 38.81 37.34
CA LYS A 567 -8.11 37.48 37.96
C LYS A 567 -9.39 36.70 37.66
N HIS A 568 -10.54 37.37 37.70
CA HIS A 568 -11.83 36.83 37.31
C HIS A 568 -11.85 36.45 35.82
N PHE A 569 -11.24 37.27 34.96
CA PHE A 569 -11.09 36.95 33.54
C PHE A 569 -10.21 35.71 33.31
N GLU A 570 -9.04 35.64 33.97
CA GLU A 570 -8.13 34.50 33.86
C GLU A 570 -8.78 33.21 34.35
N GLU A 571 -9.54 33.26 35.45
CA GLU A 571 -10.27 32.11 35.99
C GLU A 571 -11.38 31.62 35.04
N MET A 572 -12.12 32.54 34.39
CA MET A 572 -13.29 32.21 33.57
C MET A 572 -12.97 31.93 32.09
N HIS A 573 -12.07 32.71 31.49
CA HIS A 573 -11.81 32.74 30.05
C HIS A 573 -10.38 32.30 29.68
N GLY A 574 -9.44 32.38 30.63
CA GLY A 574 -8.04 31.97 30.45
C GLY A 574 -7.86 30.56 29.89
N PRO A 575 -8.51 29.51 30.44
CA PRO A 575 -8.32 28.15 29.95
C PRO A 575 -8.72 27.96 28.48
N VAL A 576 -9.64 28.76 27.96
CA VAL A 576 -10.09 28.70 26.56
C VAL A 576 -9.06 29.33 25.63
N ILE A 577 -8.49 30.46 26.05
CA ILE A 577 -7.42 31.15 25.32
C ILE A 577 -6.19 30.25 25.25
N GLU A 578 -5.75 29.71 26.39
CA GLU A 578 -4.64 28.76 26.47
C GLU A 578 -4.88 27.52 25.59
N ARG A 579 -6.10 27.00 25.60
CA ARG A 579 -6.46 25.86 24.76
C ARG A 579 -6.35 26.18 23.27
N ILE A 580 -6.82 27.35 22.85
CA ILE A 580 -6.71 27.80 21.47
C ILE A 580 -5.24 28.00 21.08
N ASP A 581 -4.45 28.65 21.93
CA ASP A 581 -3.03 28.87 21.70
C ASP A 581 -2.28 27.54 21.56
N HIS A 582 -2.56 26.58 22.44
CA HIS A 582 -2.01 25.24 22.34
C HIS A 582 -2.42 24.50 21.04
N ILE A 583 -3.68 24.66 20.60
CA ILE A 583 -4.14 24.10 19.32
C ILE A 583 -3.38 24.73 18.13
N MET A 584 -3.14 26.04 18.15
CA MET A 584 -2.38 26.75 17.11
C MET A 584 -0.89 26.40 17.13
N GLU A 585 -0.29 26.27 18.31
CA GLU A 585 1.09 25.82 18.47
C GLU A 585 1.26 24.40 17.93
N ASN A 586 0.38 23.47 18.31
CA ASN A 586 0.38 22.11 17.78
C ASN A 586 0.19 22.09 16.26
N LEU A 587 -0.71 22.94 15.72
CA LEU A 587 -0.87 23.09 14.27
C LEU A 587 0.44 23.52 13.61
N CYS A 588 1.11 24.55 14.13
CA CYS A 588 2.38 25.06 13.60
C CYS A 588 3.57 24.10 13.80
N GLN A 589 3.51 23.20 14.79
CA GLN A 589 4.49 22.13 14.98
C GLN A 589 4.29 21.01 13.96
N ILE A 590 3.04 20.61 13.71
CA ILE A 590 2.68 19.54 12.74
C ILE A 590 2.81 20.06 11.30
N ARG A 591 2.53 21.35 11.07
CA ARG A 591 2.54 22.03 9.77
C ARG A 591 3.31 23.35 9.84
N PRO A 592 4.66 23.32 9.76
CA PRO A 592 5.48 24.53 9.81
C PRO A 592 5.16 25.54 8.70
N ASP A 593 4.66 25.08 7.57
CA ASP A 593 4.19 25.88 6.43
C ASP A 593 3.00 26.79 6.79
N MET A 594 2.24 26.45 7.83
CA MET A 594 1.11 27.27 8.29
C MET A 594 1.52 28.42 9.22
N LYS A 595 2.78 28.49 9.67
CA LYS A 595 3.24 29.55 10.58
C LYS A 595 3.02 30.95 10.00
N GLU A 596 3.33 31.14 8.72
CA GLU A 596 3.13 32.41 8.03
C GLU A 596 1.64 32.77 7.94
N VAL A 597 0.78 31.79 7.64
CA VAL A 597 -0.67 31.97 7.55
C VAL A 597 -1.25 32.33 8.92
N VAL A 598 -0.89 31.60 9.98
CA VAL A 598 -1.34 31.89 11.35
C VAL A 598 -0.90 33.29 11.77
N SER A 599 0.36 33.66 11.50
CA SER A 599 0.89 34.99 11.85
C SER A 599 0.17 36.10 11.09
N ARG A 600 -0.04 35.93 9.78
CA ARG A 600 -0.78 36.87 8.94
C ARG A 600 -2.23 37.02 9.39
N VAL A 601 -2.96 35.91 9.57
CA VAL A 601 -4.37 35.94 9.98
C VAL A 601 -4.53 36.55 11.37
N LYS A 602 -3.60 36.27 12.29
CA LYS A 602 -3.58 36.90 13.62
C LYS A 602 -3.45 38.42 13.51
N LEU A 603 -2.50 38.92 12.71
CA LEU A 603 -2.33 40.35 12.45
C LEU A 603 -3.57 40.97 11.78
N GLU A 604 -4.18 40.29 10.80
CA GLU A 604 -5.39 40.78 10.15
C GLU A 604 -6.60 40.85 11.11
N ILE A 605 -6.68 39.97 12.11
CA ILE A 605 -7.74 40.03 13.12
C ILE A 605 -7.45 41.16 14.13
N GLU A 606 -6.22 41.25 14.63
CA GLU A 606 -5.84 42.19 15.68
C GLU A 606 -5.73 43.64 15.17
N CYS A 607 -5.27 43.84 13.92
CA CYS A 607 -5.05 45.17 13.35
C CYS A 607 -6.16 45.59 12.37
N ASP A 608 -6.65 44.68 11.53
CA ASP A 608 -7.64 45.00 10.48
C ASP A 608 -9.08 44.59 10.86
N TYR A 609 -9.31 44.02 12.05
CA TYR A 609 -10.63 43.53 12.51
C TYR A 609 -11.31 42.52 11.56
N LYS A 610 -10.53 41.76 10.77
CA LYS A 610 -11.05 40.77 9.80
C LYS A 610 -11.45 39.44 10.46
N LEU A 611 -12.47 39.50 11.31
CA LEU A 611 -13.09 38.34 11.96
C LEU A 611 -13.83 37.46 10.95
N SER A 612 -14.03 36.19 11.27
CA SER A 612 -14.97 35.37 10.51
C SER A 612 -16.41 35.84 10.74
N GLN A 613 -17.25 35.77 9.71
CA GLN A 613 -18.61 36.32 9.67
C GLN A 613 -19.47 36.06 10.93
N TYR A 614 -19.44 34.85 11.49
CA TYR A 614 -20.20 34.55 12.71
C TYR A 614 -19.69 35.32 13.93
N TRP A 615 -18.36 35.32 14.14
CA TRP A 615 -17.73 35.96 15.29
C TRP A 615 -17.81 37.49 15.20
N GLU A 616 -17.74 38.04 13.99
CA GLU A 616 -18.02 39.45 13.73
C GLU A 616 -19.46 39.82 14.14
N THR A 617 -20.46 39.06 13.67
CA THR A 617 -21.87 39.29 14.02
C THR A 617 -22.12 39.15 15.52
N LEU A 618 -21.47 38.18 16.18
CA LEU A 618 -21.57 37.99 17.63
C LEU A 618 -20.91 39.16 18.38
N TYR A 619 -19.73 39.58 17.96
CA TYR A 619 -18.99 40.69 18.56
C TYR A 619 -19.78 42.00 18.49
N GLU A 620 -20.35 42.34 17.33
CA GLU A 620 -21.22 43.52 17.17
C GLU A 620 -22.45 43.45 18.08
N ARG A 621 -23.07 42.27 18.23
CA ARG A 621 -24.22 42.11 19.13
C ARG A 621 -23.82 42.37 20.57
N LEU A 622 -22.68 41.82 21.01
CA LEU A 622 -22.16 41.99 22.36
C LEU A 622 -21.86 43.47 22.69
N LEU A 623 -21.33 44.23 21.72
CA LEU A 623 -21.16 45.70 21.84
C LEU A 623 -22.52 46.43 21.94
N LYS A 624 -23.51 46.07 21.11
CA LYS A 624 -24.84 46.70 21.12
C LYS A 624 -25.59 46.52 22.44
N ILE A 625 -25.42 45.36 23.08
CA ILE A 625 -26.04 45.06 24.38
C ILE A 625 -25.19 45.54 25.58
N LYS A 626 -24.08 46.24 25.34
CA LYS A 626 -23.13 46.75 26.35
C LYS A 626 -22.60 45.67 27.30
N VAL A 627 -22.41 44.47 26.75
CA VAL A 627 -21.75 43.38 27.47
C VAL A 627 -20.25 43.46 27.25
N LEU A 628 -19.78 43.97 26.11
CA LEU A 628 -18.37 44.31 25.82
C LEU A 628 -18.11 45.81 25.91
#